data_AF-A0A9D2DUG5-F1
#
_entry.id   AF-A0A9D2DUG5-F1
#
_cell.length_a   1.000
_cell.length_b   1.000
_cell.length_c   1.000
_cell.angle_alpha   90.00
_cell.angle_beta   90.00
_cell.angle_gamma   90.00
#
_symmetry.space_group_name_H-M   'P 1'
#
loop_
_entity.id
_entity.type
_entity.pdbx_description
1 polymer ?
#
loop_
_entity_poly.entity_id
_entity_poly.type
_entity_poly.pdbx_seq_one_letter_code
_entity_poly.pdbx_strand_id
1 'polypeptide(L)'
;MKGILKKASAVCAVVACSVSLTAAGSTMVLAAEADETIQAQVVTIAEGLTTTIIPLTDAEIENYLNSGDEFTIQAMESWTGSKEELGEFEELGTAEVKFADNQYTVVVPAEFDEADAEFEYVFDNKGTPETLAVNVQYPLSVSLTRAGLNTLMGMGVVFAVLIFLSFVIYLLKFIPGLLEGKKEEDETEENTPVPVPAPAAPAVQAVSADQELVAVITAAIAAAEGKTSTDGYVVRSIRKINRKKR
;
A
#
# COMPACT_ATOMS: atom_id res chain seq x y z
N MET A 1 -1.71 -38.54 -27.84
CA MET A 1 -0.86 -37.64 -27.02
C MET A 1 -0.39 -36.42 -27.83
N LYS A 2 -1.27 -35.46 -28.13
CA LYS A 2 -0.94 -34.22 -28.89
C LYS A 2 -1.68 -32.98 -28.37
N GLY A 3 -2.05 -32.97 -27.08
CA GLY A 3 -2.92 -31.93 -26.50
C GLY A 3 -2.33 -31.11 -25.34
N ILE A 4 -1.15 -31.47 -24.82
CA ILE A 4 -0.66 -30.88 -23.54
C ILE A 4 0.54 -29.93 -23.74
N LEU A 5 1.22 -29.94 -24.90
CA LEU A 5 2.42 -29.11 -25.13
C LEU A 5 2.17 -27.65 -25.54
N LYS A 6 0.92 -27.19 -25.69
CA LYS A 6 0.63 -25.81 -26.14
C LYS A 6 0.30 -24.81 -25.03
N LYS A 7 0.22 -25.23 -23.76
CA LYS A 7 -0.15 -24.35 -22.64
C LYS A 7 1.03 -23.86 -21.79
N ALA A 8 2.27 -24.23 -22.11
CA ALA A 8 3.46 -23.82 -21.35
C ALA A 8 4.20 -22.58 -21.91
N SER A 9 3.83 -22.08 -23.09
CA SER A 9 4.61 -21.02 -23.77
C SER A 9 4.19 -19.58 -23.43
N ALA A 10 3.07 -19.37 -22.73
CA ALA A 10 2.55 -18.04 -22.43
C ALA A 10 2.83 -17.56 -21.00
N VAL A 11 3.32 -18.44 -20.12
CA VAL A 11 3.66 -18.09 -18.72
C VAL A 11 5.13 -17.65 -18.58
N CYS A 12 6.02 -18.07 -19.50
CA CYS A 12 7.41 -17.59 -19.51
C CYS A 12 7.60 -16.19 -20.13
N ALA A 13 6.59 -15.63 -20.82
CA ALA A 13 6.73 -14.31 -21.47
C ALA A 13 6.29 -13.13 -20.59
N VAL A 14 5.60 -13.39 -19.46
CA VAL A 14 5.23 -12.35 -18.49
C VAL A 14 6.24 -12.26 -17.34
N VAL A 15 7.02 -13.32 -17.09
CA VAL A 15 8.13 -13.31 -16.12
C VAL A 15 9.44 -12.77 -16.73
N ALA A 16 9.52 -12.64 -18.05
CA ALA A 16 10.71 -12.12 -18.75
C ALA A 16 10.73 -10.59 -18.97
N CYS A 17 9.68 -9.86 -18.55
CA CYS A 17 9.57 -8.40 -18.75
C CYS A 17 9.84 -7.55 -17.49
N SER A 18 10.32 -8.13 -16.39
CA SER A 18 10.81 -7.37 -15.23
C SER A 18 12.34 -7.29 -15.15
N VAL A 19 13.09 -7.79 -16.15
CA VAL A 19 14.57 -7.85 -16.12
C VAL A 19 15.21 -7.16 -17.34
N SER A 20 14.64 -6.06 -17.83
CA SER A 20 15.22 -5.36 -19.01
C SER A 20 15.25 -3.84 -18.94
N LEU A 21 15.31 -3.26 -17.74
CA LEU A 21 15.58 -1.82 -17.61
C LEU A 21 16.81 -1.53 -16.74
N THR A 22 17.95 -2.09 -17.14
CA THR A 22 19.27 -1.61 -16.71
C THR A 22 20.27 -1.75 -17.85
N ALA A 23 20.23 -0.79 -18.80
CA ALA A 23 21.38 -0.39 -19.61
C ALA A 23 21.03 0.79 -20.54
N ALA A 24 20.99 2.01 -19.99
CA ALA A 24 21.24 3.24 -20.77
C ALA A 24 21.53 4.38 -19.80
N GLY A 25 22.81 4.55 -19.43
CA GLY A 25 23.25 5.62 -18.54
C GLY A 25 24.60 5.34 -17.91
N SER A 26 25.61 5.06 -18.72
CA SER A 26 27.00 4.95 -18.28
C SER A 26 27.54 6.34 -17.92
N THR A 27 27.14 6.88 -16.77
CA THR A 27 28.10 7.59 -15.92
C THR A 27 28.66 6.55 -14.99
N MET A 28 29.96 6.38 -15.01
CA MET A 28 30.71 5.44 -14.18
C MET A 28 30.52 5.86 -12.71
N VAL A 29 29.44 5.43 -12.08
CA VAL A 29 29.36 5.36 -10.63
C VAL A 29 30.05 4.05 -10.31
N LEU A 30 31.22 4.15 -9.68
CA LEU A 30 31.85 3.03 -9.00
C LEU A 30 30.75 2.36 -8.18
N ALA A 31 30.30 1.17 -8.60
CA ALA A 31 29.60 0.29 -7.68
C ALA A 31 30.65 0.00 -6.62
N ALA A 32 30.52 0.63 -5.45
CA ALA A 32 31.25 0.21 -4.28
C ALA A 32 30.86 -1.26 -4.10
N GLU A 33 31.80 -2.16 -4.36
CA GLU A 33 31.61 -3.57 -4.06
C GLU A 33 31.43 -3.64 -2.54
N ALA A 34 30.41 -4.37 -2.07
CA ALA A 34 30.21 -4.56 -0.65
C ALA A 34 31.46 -5.28 -0.09
N ASP A 35 32.26 -4.56 0.71
CA ASP A 35 33.42 -5.14 1.36
C ASP A 35 32.95 -6.17 2.38
N GLU A 36 33.25 -7.46 2.15
CA GLU A 36 32.88 -8.58 3.05
C GLU A 36 33.42 -8.38 4.47
N THR A 37 34.53 -7.64 4.62
CA THR A 37 35.13 -7.31 5.92
C THR A 37 34.26 -6.30 6.67
N ILE A 38 33.81 -5.25 5.98
CA ILE A 38 32.92 -4.22 6.55
C ILE A 38 31.56 -4.85 6.86
N GLN A 39 31.07 -5.71 5.97
CA GLN A 39 29.81 -6.44 6.17
C GLN A 39 29.83 -7.28 7.46
N ALA A 40 30.89 -8.06 7.69
CA ALA A 40 31.04 -8.82 8.94
C ALA A 40 31.19 -7.92 10.17
N GLN A 41 31.90 -6.79 10.03
CA GLN A 41 32.07 -5.82 11.09
C GLN A 41 30.75 -5.16 11.49
N VAL A 42 29.94 -4.67 10.54
CA VAL A 42 28.66 -4.00 10.85
C VAL A 42 27.66 -4.96 11.48
N VAL A 43 27.68 -6.24 11.08
CA VAL A 43 26.88 -7.29 11.75
C VAL A 43 27.32 -7.46 13.19
N THR A 44 28.63 -7.58 13.44
CA THR A 44 29.18 -7.73 14.79
C THR A 44 28.84 -6.51 15.66
N ILE A 45 28.91 -5.30 15.10
CA ILE A 45 28.54 -4.06 15.80
C ILE A 45 27.04 -4.06 16.11
N ALA A 46 26.18 -4.36 15.13
CA ALA A 46 24.73 -4.37 15.31
C ALA A 46 24.31 -5.38 16.40
N GLU A 47 24.81 -6.60 16.37
CA GLU A 47 24.55 -7.61 17.41
C GLU A 47 25.06 -7.15 18.78
N GLY A 48 26.25 -6.56 18.83
CA GLY A 48 26.82 -5.99 20.07
C GLY A 48 25.99 -4.84 20.64
N LEU A 49 25.46 -3.97 19.77
CA LEU A 49 24.57 -2.89 20.17
C LEU A 49 23.24 -3.45 20.67
N THR A 50 22.61 -4.37 19.94
CA THR A 50 21.34 -4.99 20.34
C THR A 50 21.46 -5.69 21.71
N THR A 51 22.52 -6.47 21.92
CA THR A 51 22.79 -7.13 23.21
C THR A 51 23.04 -6.16 24.36
N THR A 52 23.52 -4.95 24.06
CA THR A 52 23.73 -3.90 25.07
C THR A 52 22.43 -3.14 25.35
N ILE A 53 21.64 -2.84 24.32
CA ILE A 53 20.42 -2.01 24.39
C ILE A 53 19.29 -2.73 25.15
N ILE A 54 19.06 -4.00 24.83
CA ILE A 54 17.95 -4.79 25.40
C ILE A 54 17.93 -4.80 26.93
N PRO A 55 19.05 -5.10 27.64
CA PRO A 55 19.05 -5.18 29.10
C PRO A 55 19.10 -3.81 29.82
N LEU A 56 19.14 -2.67 29.10
CA LEU A 56 19.22 -1.36 29.74
C LEU A 56 17.97 -1.07 30.59
N THR A 57 18.23 -0.62 31.81
CA THR A 57 17.19 -0.13 32.71
C THR A 57 16.70 1.25 32.28
N ASP A 58 15.48 1.62 32.66
CA ASP A 58 14.90 2.91 32.26
C ASP A 58 15.73 4.10 32.76
N ALA A 59 16.36 3.96 33.92
CA ALA A 59 17.29 4.98 34.46
C ALA A 59 18.57 5.13 33.63
N GLU A 60 19.10 4.04 33.07
CA GLU A 60 20.25 4.09 32.17
C GLU A 60 19.86 4.68 30.81
N ILE A 61 18.70 4.30 30.29
CA ILE A 61 18.14 4.86 29.05
C ILE A 61 17.96 6.37 29.19
N GLU A 62 17.37 6.85 30.29
CA GLU A 62 17.24 8.30 30.55
C GLU A 62 18.61 8.99 30.58
N ASN A 63 19.64 8.36 31.16
CA ASN A 63 20.98 8.94 31.17
C ASN A 63 21.57 9.07 29.76
N TYR A 64 21.37 8.06 28.90
CA TYR A 64 21.77 8.09 27.50
C TYR A 64 20.97 9.09 26.67
N LEU A 65 19.68 9.27 26.94
CA LEU A 65 18.86 10.30 26.29
C LEU A 65 19.33 11.73 26.63
N ASN A 66 19.85 11.94 27.84
CA ASN A 66 20.30 13.25 28.29
C ASN A 66 21.77 13.56 27.94
N SER A 67 22.61 12.54 27.76
CA SER A 67 24.07 12.69 27.62
C SER A 67 24.66 12.03 26.37
N GLY A 68 23.86 11.32 25.59
CA GLY A 68 24.28 10.60 24.39
C GLY A 68 24.51 11.52 23.19
N ASP A 69 25.21 10.99 22.20
CA ASP A 69 25.28 11.56 20.86
C ASP A 69 23.98 11.31 20.07
N GLU A 70 23.85 11.93 18.89
CA GLU A 70 22.63 11.91 18.08
C GLU A 70 22.14 10.49 17.76
N PHE A 71 23.05 9.57 17.41
CA PHE A 71 22.71 8.16 17.19
C PHE A 71 22.22 7.50 18.48
N THR A 72 22.93 7.67 19.59
CA THR A 72 22.54 7.09 20.87
C THR A 72 21.16 7.56 21.32
N ILE A 73 20.87 8.86 21.20
CA ILE A 73 19.55 9.41 21.56
C ILE A 73 18.46 8.77 20.70
N GLN A 74 18.64 8.75 19.37
CA GLN A 74 17.66 8.16 18.45
C GLN A 74 17.45 6.66 18.72
N ALA A 75 18.55 5.92 18.96
CA ALA A 75 18.52 4.51 19.30
C ALA A 75 17.75 4.24 20.60
N MET A 76 17.99 5.06 21.63
CA MET A 76 17.27 4.97 22.90
C MET A 76 15.78 5.31 22.74
N GLU A 77 15.43 6.36 21.99
CA GLU A 77 14.03 6.71 21.73
C GLU A 77 13.30 5.58 20.99
N SER A 78 13.92 5.02 19.95
CA SER A 78 13.33 3.91 19.21
C SER A 78 13.21 2.65 20.06
N TRP A 79 14.15 2.40 20.98
CA TRP A 79 14.06 1.27 21.90
C TRP A 79 12.97 1.48 22.94
N THR A 80 12.93 2.63 23.62
CA THR A 80 11.91 2.93 24.64
C THR A 80 10.50 2.86 24.07
N GLY A 81 10.29 3.33 22.84
CA GLY A 81 8.99 3.28 22.17
C GLY A 81 8.47 1.86 21.94
N SER A 82 9.36 0.87 21.84
CA SER A 82 9.01 -0.52 21.54
C SER A 82 9.17 -1.46 22.74
N LYS A 83 10.04 -1.14 23.71
CA LYS A 83 10.37 -1.98 24.87
C LYS A 83 9.14 -2.41 25.68
N GLU A 84 8.18 -1.51 25.89
CA GLU A 84 6.95 -1.82 26.65
C GLU A 84 6.03 -2.82 25.93
N GLU A 85 6.13 -2.93 24.60
CA GLU A 85 5.28 -3.80 23.78
C GLU A 85 5.90 -5.17 23.45
N LEU A 86 7.20 -5.35 23.73
CA LEU A 86 7.95 -6.56 23.35
C LEU A 86 7.93 -7.62 24.47
N GLY A 87 7.93 -7.21 25.74
CA GLY A 87 7.95 -8.14 26.88
C GLY A 87 9.36 -8.62 27.24
N GLU A 88 9.48 -9.83 27.78
CA GLU A 88 10.78 -10.42 28.16
C GLU A 88 11.54 -10.91 26.92
N PHE A 89 12.84 -10.63 26.87
CA PHE A 89 13.73 -11.03 25.78
C PHE A 89 14.04 -12.54 25.84
N GLU A 90 13.88 -13.24 24.72
CA GLU A 90 14.11 -14.69 24.63
C GLU A 90 15.43 -15.02 23.92
N GLU A 91 15.54 -14.70 22.63
CA GLU A 91 16.67 -15.10 21.77
C GLU A 91 16.97 -14.07 20.68
N LEU A 92 18.24 -13.97 20.25
CA LEU A 92 18.61 -13.24 19.03
C LEU A 92 18.57 -14.20 17.85
N GLY A 93 17.87 -13.81 16.79
CA GLY A 93 17.89 -14.52 15.52
C GLY A 93 19.14 -14.21 14.69
N THR A 94 19.19 -14.74 13.48
CA THR A 94 20.33 -14.51 12.57
C THR A 94 20.24 -13.14 11.92
N ALA A 95 21.26 -12.31 12.12
CA ALA A 95 21.35 -11.00 11.50
C ALA A 95 21.48 -11.11 9.97
N GLU A 96 20.67 -10.34 9.25
CA GLU A 96 20.77 -10.17 7.80
C GLU A 96 21.36 -8.81 7.46
N VAL A 97 22.14 -8.74 6.40
CA VAL A 97 22.80 -7.50 5.97
C VAL A 97 22.59 -7.26 4.48
N LYS A 98 22.18 -6.05 4.16
CA LYS A 98 21.89 -5.57 2.79
C LYS A 98 22.76 -4.36 2.52
N PHE A 99 23.39 -4.32 1.35
CA PHE A 99 24.12 -3.15 0.89
C PHE A 99 23.35 -2.51 -0.25
N ALA A 100 22.91 -1.26 -0.05
CA ALA A 100 22.16 -0.48 -1.02
C ALA A 100 22.51 1.00 -0.85
N ASP A 101 22.49 1.76 -1.95
CA ASP A 101 22.68 3.22 -1.92
C ASP A 101 23.94 3.68 -1.14
N ASN A 102 25.02 2.91 -1.23
CA ASN A 102 26.30 3.16 -0.56
C ASN A 102 26.21 3.17 0.99
N GLN A 103 25.25 2.42 1.54
CA GLN A 103 25.04 2.20 2.98
C GLN A 103 24.82 0.70 3.26
N TYR A 104 25.14 0.27 4.47
CA TYR A 104 24.85 -1.08 4.95
C TYR A 104 23.64 -1.04 5.88
N THR A 105 22.59 -1.79 5.56
CA THR A 105 21.44 -2.00 6.43
C THR A 105 21.57 -3.38 7.05
N VAL A 106 21.68 -3.45 8.37
CA VAL A 106 21.72 -4.70 9.15
C VAL A 106 20.40 -4.85 9.89
N VAL A 107 19.72 -5.96 9.68
CA VAL A 107 18.49 -6.33 10.39
C VAL A 107 18.84 -7.44 11.36
N VAL A 108 18.75 -7.16 12.65
CA VAL A 108 18.93 -8.13 13.73
C VAL A 108 17.56 -8.50 14.27
N PRO A 109 17.00 -9.67 13.91
CA PRO A 109 15.76 -10.15 14.50
C PRO A 109 16.01 -10.58 15.95
N ALA A 110 15.04 -10.30 16.82
CA ALA A 110 15.06 -10.65 18.23
C ALA A 110 13.67 -11.15 18.64
N GLU A 111 13.61 -12.30 19.28
CA GLU A 111 12.39 -12.93 19.78
C GLU A 111 12.12 -12.44 21.20
N PHE A 112 10.86 -12.06 21.47
CA PHE A 112 10.38 -11.66 22.79
C PHE A 112 9.02 -12.31 23.08
N ASP A 113 8.63 -12.36 24.35
CA ASP A 113 7.42 -13.06 24.82
C ASP A 113 6.11 -12.53 24.20
N GLU A 114 5.96 -11.21 23.98
CA GLU A 114 4.72 -10.63 23.46
C GLU A 114 4.69 -10.48 21.93
N ALA A 115 5.83 -10.08 21.33
CA ALA A 115 5.98 -9.87 19.89
C ALA A 115 7.45 -9.90 19.49
N ASP A 116 7.75 -10.40 18.29
CA ASP A 116 9.11 -10.35 17.76
C ASP A 116 9.50 -8.91 17.41
N ALA A 117 10.79 -8.57 17.46
CA ALA A 117 11.32 -7.28 17.02
C ALA A 117 12.39 -7.45 15.95
N GLU A 118 12.43 -6.53 15.00
CA GLU A 118 13.54 -6.38 14.06
C GLU A 118 14.27 -5.07 14.35
N PHE A 119 15.52 -5.19 14.81
CA PHE A 119 16.42 -4.05 14.99
C PHE A 119 17.11 -3.76 13.66
N GLU A 120 16.70 -2.68 13.00
CA GLU A 120 17.25 -2.23 11.72
C GLU A 120 18.28 -1.12 11.97
N TYR A 121 19.55 -1.45 11.74
CA TYR A 121 20.67 -0.53 11.81
C TYR A 121 21.08 -0.10 10.41
N VAL A 122 21.25 1.21 10.21
CA VAL A 122 21.83 1.77 8.98
C VAL A 122 23.23 2.26 9.29
N PHE A 123 24.19 1.84 8.49
CA PHE A 123 25.59 2.24 8.57
C PHE A 123 26.04 2.91 7.26
N ASP A 124 26.88 3.93 7.37
CA ASP A 124 27.61 4.51 6.23
C ASP A 124 28.56 3.46 5.61
N ASN A 125 29.09 3.73 4.41
CA ASN A 125 30.08 2.90 3.72
C ASN A 125 31.39 2.67 4.50
N LYS A 126 31.62 3.40 5.60
CA LYS A 126 32.74 3.23 6.52
C LYS A 126 32.42 2.36 7.74
N GLY A 127 31.21 1.83 7.85
CA GLY A 127 30.77 1.03 9.00
C GLY A 127 30.45 1.86 10.26
N THR A 128 30.16 3.15 10.10
CA THR A 128 29.70 4.01 11.21
C THR A 128 28.18 3.94 11.31
N PRO A 129 27.59 3.63 12.48
CA PRO A 129 26.15 3.58 12.63
C PRO A 129 25.56 4.98 12.53
N GLU A 130 24.54 5.14 11.70
CA GLU A 130 23.82 6.40 11.50
C GLU A 130 22.46 6.38 12.18
N THR A 131 21.72 5.29 12.04
CA THR A 131 20.38 5.18 12.63
C THR A 131 20.06 3.79 13.15
N LEU A 132 19.20 3.74 14.17
CA LEU A 132 18.54 2.52 14.64
C LEU A 132 17.02 2.70 14.58
N ALA A 133 16.33 1.73 13.99
CA ALA A 133 14.89 1.57 14.08
C ALA A 133 14.54 0.21 14.69
N VAL A 134 13.56 0.19 15.60
CA VAL A 134 13.05 -1.04 16.23
C VAL A 134 11.65 -1.30 15.70
N ASN A 135 11.53 -2.27 14.80
CA ASN A 135 10.26 -2.63 14.17
C ASN A 135 9.61 -3.79 14.94
N VAL A 136 8.47 -3.53 15.59
CA VAL A 136 7.72 -4.57 16.31
C VAL A 136 6.87 -5.39 15.33
N GLN A 137 7.12 -6.69 15.27
CA GLN A 137 6.39 -7.65 14.46
C GLN A 137 5.27 -8.30 15.28
N TYR A 138 4.08 -7.71 15.19
CA TYR A 138 2.93 -8.24 15.92
C TYR A 138 2.47 -9.59 15.35
N PRO A 139 2.21 -10.58 16.21
CA PRO A 139 1.67 -11.85 15.76
C PRO A 139 0.31 -11.65 15.09
N LEU A 140 -0.02 -12.53 14.14
CA LEU A 140 -1.25 -12.43 13.36
C LEU A 140 -2.51 -12.37 14.23
N SER A 141 -2.51 -13.01 15.41
CA SER A 141 -3.62 -12.95 16.38
C SER A 141 -3.86 -11.54 16.92
N VAL A 142 -2.80 -10.81 17.28
CA VAL A 142 -2.86 -9.43 17.76
C VAL A 142 -3.23 -8.50 16.62
N SER A 143 -2.58 -8.64 15.46
CA SER A 143 -2.87 -7.84 14.26
C SER A 143 -4.32 -8.02 13.79
N LEU A 144 -4.83 -9.25 13.77
CA LEU A 144 -6.22 -9.55 13.40
C LEU A 144 -7.20 -9.01 14.43
N THR A 145 -6.86 -9.04 15.71
CA THR A 145 -7.73 -8.49 16.77
C THR A 145 -7.79 -6.96 16.69
N ARG A 146 -6.65 -6.28 16.49
CA ARG A 146 -6.60 -4.82 16.27
C ARG A 146 -7.39 -4.43 15.01
N ALA A 147 -7.19 -5.14 13.90
CA ALA A 147 -7.95 -4.92 12.65
C ALA A 147 -9.44 -5.26 12.80
N GLY A 148 -9.75 -6.32 13.54
CA GLY A 148 -11.10 -6.79 13.84
C GLY A 148 -11.87 -5.79 14.69
N LEU A 149 -11.24 -5.18 15.71
CA LEU A 149 -11.83 -4.11 16.51
C LEU A 149 -12.16 -2.89 15.64
N ASN A 150 -11.27 -2.49 14.73
CA ASN A 150 -11.56 -1.39 13.81
C ASN A 150 -12.71 -1.74 12.84
N THR A 151 -12.74 -2.97 12.33
CA THR A 151 -13.82 -3.46 11.46
C THR A 151 -15.14 -3.55 12.22
N LEU A 152 -15.12 -3.99 13.48
CA LEU A 152 -16.29 -4.07 14.34
C LEU A 152 -16.80 -2.67 14.70
N MET A 153 -15.91 -1.70 14.93
CA MET A 153 -16.32 -0.31 15.13
C MET A 153 -17.00 0.26 13.87
N GLY A 154 -16.38 0.11 12.69
CA GLY A 154 -16.95 0.61 11.43
C GLY A 154 -18.24 -0.11 11.01
N MET A 155 -18.21 -1.43 10.94
CA MET A 155 -19.35 -2.25 10.51
C MET A 155 -20.45 -2.32 11.57
N GLY A 156 -20.10 -2.34 12.85
CA GLY A 156 -21.04 -2.40 13.97
C GLY A 156 -21.87 -1.12 14.10
N VAL A 157 -21.26 0.06 13.91
CA VAL A 157 -22.00 1.33 13.92
C VAL A 157 -23.00 1.39 12.77
N VAL A 158 -22.60 0.98 11.56
CA VAL A 158 -23.52 0.92 10.40
C VAL A 158 -24.69 -0.04 10.70
N PHE A 159 -24.41 -1.23 11.25
CA PHE A 159 -25.44 -2.20 11.59
C PHE A 159 -26.39 -1.67 12.68
N ALA A 160 -25.86 -1.01 13.71
CA ALA A 160 -26.65 -0.40 14.79
C ALA A 160 -27.56 0.71 14.27
N VAL A 161 -27.06 1.59 13.39
CA VAL A 161 -27.88 2.65 12.76
C VAL A 161 -29.00 2.07 11.91
N LEU A 162 -28.74 1.01 11.13
CA LEU A 162 -29.76 0.35 10.32
C LEU A 162 -30.85 -0.30 11.19
N ILE A 163 -30.47 -0.99 12.26
CA ILE A 163 -31.43 -1.55 13.23
C ILE A 163 -32.25 -0.42 13.87
N PHE A 164 -31.61 0.67 14.27
CA PHE A 164 -32.30 1.80 14.87
C PHE A 164 -33.30 2.47 13.90
N LEU A 165 -32.91 2.69 12.65
CA LEU A 165 -33.81 3.22 11.61
C LEU A 165 -34.97 2.27 11.33
N SER A 166 -34.70 0.96 11.27
CA SER A 166 -35.75 -0.06 11.13
C SER A 166 -36.73 -0.01 12.30
N PHE A 167 -36.24 0.20 13.52
CA PHE A 167 -37.05 0.30 14.72
C PHE A 167 -37.91 1.58 14.73
N VAL A 168 -37.36 2.73 14.33
CA VAL A 168 -38.11 3.99 14.22
C VAL A 168 -39.25 3.87 13.21
N ILE A 169 -38.99 3.34 12.02
CA ILE A 169 -40.03 3.14 10.99
C ILE A 169 -41.09 2.14 11.48
N TYR A 170 -40.69 1.10 12.22
CA TYR A 170 -41.61 0.17 12.85
C TYR A 170 -42.53 0.86 13.87
N LEU A 171 -42.00 1.79 14.68
CA LEU A 171 -42.81 2.57 15.62
C LEU A 171 -43.76 3.56 14.92
N LEU A 172 -43.36 4.13 13.76
CA LEU A 172 -44.26 4.99 12.97
C LEU A 172 -45.52 4.26 12.50
N LYS A 173 -45.46 2.93 12.32
CA LYS A 173 -46.65 2.10 12.02
C LYS A 173 -47.69 2.11 13.15
N PHE A 174 -47.29 2.37 14.39
CA PHE A 174 -48.20 2.41 15.55
C PHE A 174 -48.83 3.79 15.78
N ILE A 175 -48.49 4.80 14.98
CA ILE A 175 -49.12 6.12 14.98
C ILE A 175 -49.96 6.25 13.70
N PRO A 176 -51.20 5.70 13.67
CA PRO A 176 -52.10 5.88 12.52
C PRO A 176 -52.41 7.38 12.37
N GLY A 177 -52.04 7.96 11.23
CA GLY A 177 -52.29 9.37 10.92
C GLY A 177 -51.10 10.24 10.50
N LEU A 178 -49.83 9.84 10.74
CA LEU A 178 -48.68 10.63 10.25
C LEU A 178 -48.29 10.29 8.80
N LEU A 179 -48.59 9.06 8.34
CA LEU A 179 -48.33 8.59 6.97
C LEU A 179 -49.54 8.73 6.03
N GLU A 180 -50.75 8.90 6.57
CA GLU A 180 -52.01 8.96 5.80
C GLU A 180 -52.49 10.40 5.51
N GLY A 181 -51.76 11.43 5.97
CA GLY A 181 -52.12 12.83 5.80
C GLY A 181 -51.83 13.45 4.43
N LYS A 182 -52.13 12.77 3.31
CA LYS A 182 -52.32 13.44 2.00
C LYS A 182 -53.01 12.55 0.96
N LYS A 183 -54.26 12.18 1.22
CA LYS A 183 -55.21 11.79 0.17
C LYS A 183 -56.57 12.39 0.53
N GLU A 184 -56.90 13.54 -0.05
CA GLU A 184 -58.28 13.90 -0.38
C GLU A 184 -58.27 14.51 -1.78
N GLU A 185 -59.29 14.10 -2.53
CA GLU A 185 -59.49 14.17 -3.97
C GLU A 185 -59.94 15.57 -4.42
N ASP A 186 -59.67 15.91 -5.68
CA ASP A 186 -60.68 16.61 -6.49
C ASP A 186 -60.54 16.16 -7.96
N GLU A 187 -61.56 15.43 -8.43
CA GLU A 187 -61.75 15.09 -9.82
C GLU A 187 -62.41 16.28 -10.52
N THR A 188 -61.91 16.65 -11.71
CA THR A 188 -62.65 16.87 -12.97
C THR A 188 -61.99 18.00 -13.78
N GLU A 189 -61.27 17.67 -14.86
CA GLU A 189 -61.30 18.43 -16.13
C GLU A 189 -60.64 17.60 -17.26
N GLU A 190 -61.51 17.04 -18.10
CA GLU A 190 -61.47 16.95 -19.56
C GLU A 190 -60.11 16.87 -20.32
N ASN A 191 -59.80 15.63 -20.75
CA ASN A 191 -59.37 15.23 -22.11
C ASN A 191 -58.59 16.24 -22.99
N THR A 192 -57.26 16.12 -22.99
CA THR A 192 -56.43 16.27 -24.21
C THR A 192 -55.19 15.37 -24.06
N PRO A 193 -54.83 14.52 -25.04
CA PRO A 193 -53.77 13.53 -24.84
C PRO A 193 -52.39 14.21 -24.93
N VAL A 194 -51.74 14.38 -23.78
CA VAL A 194 -50.33 14.78 -23.67
C VAL A 194 -49.46 13.52 -23.59
N PRO A 195 -48.33 13.42 -24.30
CA PRO A 195 -47.65 12.15 -24.56
C PRO A 195 -47.02 11.58 -23.29
N VAL A 196 -47.19 10.27 -23.12
CA VAL A 196 -46.53 9.44 -22.11
C VAL A 196 -45.01 9.64 -22.15
N PRO A 197 -44.31 9.97 -21.04
CA PRO A 197 -42.86 9.86 -21.03
C PRO A 197 -42.51 8.37 -20.98
N ALA A 198 -41.93 7.89 -22.07
CA ALA A 198 -41.39 6.55 -22.18
C ALA A 198 -40.30 6.29 -21.11
N PRO A 199 -40.08 5.03 -20.70
CA PRO A 199 -39.00 4.67 -19.79
C PRO A 199 -37.66 5.17 -20.33
N ALA A 200 -36.92 5.93 -19.51
CA ALA A 200 -35.58 6.36 -19.84
C ALA A 200 -34.67 5.13 -20.00
N ALA A 201 -34.26 4.88 -21.24
CA ALA A 201 -33.20 3.93 -21.57
C ALA A 201 -31.89 4.33 -20.85
N PRO A 202 -31.04 3.35 -20.48
CA PRO A 202 -29.74 3.65 -19.89
C PRO A 202 -28.94 4.55 -20.83
N ALA A 203 -28.49 5.69 -20.30
CA ALA A 203 -27.61 6.60 -20.99
C ALA A 203 -26.32 5.85 -21.34
N VAL A 204 -26.12 5.61 -22.64
CA VAL A 204 -24.87 5.09 -23.18
C VAL A 204 -23.84 6.19 -23.01
N GLN A 205 -23.02 6.08 -21.99
CA GLN A 205 -21.86 6.94 -21.76
C GLN A 205 -20.76 6.48 -22.72
N ALA A 206 -20.78 6.98 -23.95
CA ALA A 206 -19.80 6.60 -24.98
C ALA A 206 -19.50 7.78 -25.91
N VAL A 207 -18.73 8.77 -25.43
CA VAL A 207 -17.94 9.67 -26.31
C VAL A 207 -16.65 10.20 -25.62
N SER A 208 -16.45 10.07 -24.30
CA SER A 208 -15.26 10.62 -23.62
C SER A 208 -14.00 9.72 -23.68
N ALA A 209 -14.17 8.39 -23.76
CA ALA A 209 -13.03 7.46 -23.70
C ALA A 209 -12.04 7.63 -24.88
N ASP A 210 -12.52 8.01 -26.06
CA ASP A 210 -11.67 8.15 -27.24
C ASP A 210 -10.76 9.39 -27.16
N GLN A 211 -11.16 10.46 -26.45
CA GLN A 211 -10.32 11.66 -26.29
C GLN A 211 -9.16 11.43 -25.33
N GLU A 212 -9.40 10.72 -24.23
CA GLU A 212 -8.35 10.33 -23.29
C GLU A 212 -7.35 9.37 -23.95
N LEU A 213 -7.83 8.39 -24.71
CA LEU A 213 -6.97 7.48 -25.49
C LEU A 213 -6.13 8.24 -26.53
N VAL A 214 -6.73 9.19 -27.25
CA VAL A 214 -6.00 10.05 -28.19
C VAL A 214 -4.94 10.87 -27.45
N ALA A 215 -5.26 11.47 -26.30
CA ALA A 215 -4.35 12.29 -25.51
C ALA A 215 -3.13 11.50 -25.02
N VAL A 216 -3.34 10.30 -24.47
CA VAL A 216 -2.27 9.41 -23.99
C VAL A 216 -1.37 8.97 -25.15
N ILE A 217 -1.95 8.63 -26.31
CA ILE A 217 -1.17 8.23 -27.49
C ILE A 217 -0.34 9.41 -28.02
N THR A 218 -0.92 10.62 -28.10
CA THR A 218 -0.16 11.81 -28.52
C THR A 218 0.94 12.18 -27.54
N ALA A 219 0.70 12.08 -26.23
CA ALA A 219 1.69 12.36 -25.20
C ALA A 219 2.85 11.35 -25.24
N ALA A 220 2.56 10.07 -25.44
CA ALA A 220 3.57 9.02 -25.57
C ALA A 220 4.46 9.23 -26.81
N ILE A 221 3.87 9.64 -27.94
CA ILE A 221 4.63 9.95 -29.17
C ILE A 221 5.49 11.21 -28.98
N ALA A 222 4.94 12.26 -28.37
CA ALA A 222 5.69 13.49 -28.07
C ALA A 222 6.89 13.23 -27.15
N ALA A 223 6.71 12.37 -26.14
CA ALA A 223 7.78 11.94 -25.25
C ALA A 223 8.85 11.09 -25.97
N ALA A 224 8.45 10.17 -26.84
CA ALA A 224 9.38 9.32 -27.58
C ALA A 224 10.20 10.08 -28.65
N GLU A 225 9.61 11.08 -29.29
CA GLU A 225 10.26 11.86 -30.35
C GLU A 225 10.93 13.15 -29.84
N GLY A 226 10.85 13.43 -28.54
CA GLY A 226 11.50 14.58 -27.89
C GLY A 226 10.99 15.94 -28.37
N LYS A 227 9.79 15.99 -28.96
CA LYS A 227 9.16 17.22 -29.49
C LYS A 227 7.90 17.52 -28.70
N THR A 228 7.82 18.72 -28.12
CA THR A 228 6.66 19.20 -27.37
C THR A 228 5.52 19.70 -28.27
N SER A 229 5.74 19.76 -29.58
CA SER A 229 4.77 20.26 -30.55
C SER A 229 3.94 19.11 -31.15
N THR A 230 2.62 19.24 -31.08
CA THR A 230 1.64 18.27 -31.59
C THR A 230 1.28 18.47 -33.08
N ASP A 231 1.88 19.45 -33.75
CA ASP A 231 1.43 20.01 -35.05
C ASP A 231 1.73 19.15 -36.29
N GLY A 232 2.00 17.85 -36.10
CA GLY A 232 2.31 16.90 -37.17
C GLY A 232 1.62 15.53 -37.04
N TYR A 233 0.91 15.26 -35.94
CA TYR A 233 0.35 13.94 -35.64
C TYR A 233 -1.17 14.00 -35.52
N VAL A 234 -1.86 13.09 -36.22
CA VAL A 234 -3.32 12.96 -36.18
C VAL A 234 -3.69 11.53 -35.75
N VAL A 235 -4.27 11.39 -34.57
CA VAL A 235 -4.79 10.10 -34.07
C VAL A 235 -6.26 9.99 -34.43
N ARG A 236 -6.64 8.90 -35.10
CA ARG A 236 -8.04 8.64 -35.49
C ARG A 236 -8.40 7.18 -35.28
N SER A 237 -9.64 6.92 -34.88
CA SER A 237 -10.18 5.56 -34.79
C SER A 237 -10.44 4.99 -36.19
N ILE A 238 -9.88 3.80 -36.48
CA ILE A 238 -10.11 3.08 -37.74
C ILE A 238 -10.92 1.82 -37.46
N ARG A 239 -12.13 1.74 -38.01
CA ARG A 239 -12.92 0.50 -37.98
C ARG A 239 -12.62 -0.37 -39.19
N LYS A 240 -12.18 -1.60 -38.92
CA LYS A 240 -11.93 -2.62 -39.95
C LYS A 240 -13.25 -3.16 -40.50
N ILE A 241 -13.51 -2.94 -41.78
CA ILE A 241 -14.69 -3.50 -42.47
C ILE A 241 -14.33 -4.89 -42.99
N ASN A 242 -14.90 -5.95 -42.41
CA ASN A 242 -14.75 -7.30 -42.95
C ASN A 242 -15.67 -7.49 -44.16
N ARG A 243 -15.15 -7.24 -45.37
CA ARG A 243 -15.84 -7.63 -46.60
C ARG A 243 -15.72 -9.14 -46.79
N LYS A 244 -16.85 -9.85 -46.67
CA LYS A 244 -16.95 -11.26 -47.08
C LYS A 244 -16.72 -11.30 -48.59
N LYS A 245 -15.62 -11.92 -49.04
CA LYS A 245 -15.37 -12.16 -50.47
C LYS A 245 -16.57 -12.95 -51.03
N ARG A 246 -17.21 -12.37 -52.04
CA ARG A 246 -18.34 -12.96 -52.77
C ARG A 246 -17.83 -14.06 -53.69
#